data_AF-A0A8F5BVS4-F1
#
_entry.id   AF-A0A8F5BVS4-F1
#
_cell.length_a   1.000
_cell.length_b   1.000
_cell.length_c   1.000
_cell.angle_alpha   90.00
_cell.angle_beta   90.00
_cell.angle_gamma   90.00
#
_symmetry.space_group_name_H-M   'P 1'
#
loop_
_entity.id
_entity.type
_entity.pdbx_description
1 polymer ?
#
loop_
_entity_poly.entity_id
_entity_poly.type
_entity_poly.pdbx_seq_one_letter_code
_entity_poly.pdbx_strand_id
1 'polypeptide(L)' 'MRYRSEPSFDEYFVMALGMINNTAPFDVTGHPAMNVPVGYSNGLPVGLMIVGSYFEEDKILKIANVFERMKK' A
#
# COMPACT_ATOMS: atom_id res chain seq x y z
N MET A 1 1.20 19.43 7.50
CA MET A 1 2.63 19.17 7.24
C MET A 1 3.10 20.19 6.20
N ARG A 2 4.01 21.11 6.53
CA ARG A 2 4.62 22.02 5.55
C ARG A 2 6.02 21.50 5.23
N TYR A 3 6.27 21.16 3.96
CA TYR A 3 7.60 20.78 3.51
C TYR A 3 8.52 21.99 3.45
N ARG A 4 9.76 21.82 3.91
CA ARG A 4 10.81 22.82 3.76
C ARG A 4 11.31 22.76 2.31
N SER A 5 11.64 23.91 1.73
CA SER A 5 12.18 24.02 0.37
C SER A 5 13.56 23.38 0.23
N GLU A 6 14.32 23.30 1.32
CA GLU A 6 15.62 22.62 1.41
C GLU A 6 15.56 21.63 2.59
N PRO A 7 15.16 20.37 2.34
CA PRO A 7 15.14 19.34 3.38
C PRO A 7 16.57 18.90 3.74
N SER A 8 16.79 18.51 4.99
CA SER A 8 18.04 17.83 5.36
C SER A 8 18.13 16.46 4.68
N PHE A 9 19.32 15.86 4.67
CA PHE A 9 19.53 14.52 4.11
C PHE A 9 18.60 13.47 4.77
N ASP A 10 18.49 13.52 6.11
CA ASP A 10 17.63 12.60 6.85
C ASP A 10 16.14 12.82 6.52
N GLU A 11 15.69 14.08 6.40
CA GLU A 11 14.33 14.40 5.98
C GLU A 11 14.04 13.85 4.58
N TYR A 12 14.98 14.01 3.64
CA TYR A 12 14.86 13.47 2.28
C TYR A 12 14.72 11.94 2.29
N PHE A 13 15.53 11.24 3.08
CA PHE A 13 15.48 9.79 3.20
C PHE A 13 14.13 9.30 3.77
N VAL A 14 13.65 9.93 4.86
CA VAL A 14 12.36 9.58 5.46
C VAL A 14 11.21 9.85 4.49
N MET A 15 11.26 10.94 3.72
CA MET A 15 10.22 11.23 2.72
C MET A 15 10.23 10.23 1.56
N ALA A 16 11.41 9.85 1.08
CA ALA A 16 11.56 8.99 -0.09
C ALA A 16 11.27 7.52 0.22
N LEU A 17 11.59 7.05 1.43
CA LEU A 17 11.54 5.62 1.78
C LEU A 17 10.58 5.32 2.95
N GLY A 18 10.10 6.32 3.68
CA GLY A 18 9.26 6.10 4.87
C GLY A 18 7.91 5.43 4.59
N MET A 19 7.41 5.48 3.34
CA MET A 19 6.13 4.86 2.98
C MET A 19 6.19 3.35 2.72
N ILE A 20 7.38 2.76 2.56
CA ILE A 20 7.52 1.35 2.12
C ILE A 20 7.47 0.35 3.28
N ASN A 21 7.33 0.81 4.53
CA ASN A 21 7.34 -0.06 5.72
C ASN A 21 6.33 -1.21 5.64
N ASN A 22 5.18 -1.00 4.99
CA ASN A 22 4.15 -2.02 4.84
C ASN A 22 4.28 -2.82 3.54
N THR A 23 5.14 -2.44 2.60
CA THR A 23 5.25 -3.10 1.28
C THR A 23 6.54 -3.91 1.16
N ALA A 24 7.67 -3.32 1.58
CA ALA A 24 9.00 -3.92 1.47
C ALA A 24 9.14 -5.30 2.16
N PRO A 25 8.49 -5.60 3.30
CA PRO A 25 8.57 -6.94 3.90
C PRO A 25 8.04 -8.05 2.98
N PHE A 26 7.10 -7.74 2.08
CA PHE A 26 6.49 -8.73 1.19
C PHE A 26 7.31 -8.98 -0.08
N ASP A 27 8.11 -8.00 -0.51
CA ASP A 27 9.10 -8.17 -1.57
C ASP A 27 10.18 -9.19 -1.18
N VAL A 28 10.66 -9.12 0.07
CA VAL A 28 11.71 -10.03 0.56
C VAL A 28 11.16 -11.41 0.93
N THR A 29 9.96 -11.48 1.51
CA THR A 29 9.37 -12.77 1.88
C THR A 29 8.76 -13.48 0.68
N GLY A 30 8.35 -12.77 -0.38
CA GLY A 30 7.71 -13.34 -1.57
C GLY A 30 6.25 -13.74 -1.36
N HIS A 31 5.60 -13.25 -0.30
CA HIS A 31 4.16 -13.46 -0.13
C HIS A 31 3.39 -12.66 -1.17
N PRO A 32 2.31 -13.21 -1.74
CA PRO A 32 1.45 -12.44 -2.64
C PRO A 32 0.75 -11.32 -1.85
N ALA A 33 0.86 -10.10 -2.36
CA ALA A 33 0.29 -8.89 -1.77
C ALA A 33 -0.44 -8.08 -2.85
N MET A 34 -1.71 -7.71 -2.59
CA MET A 34 -2.52 -6.91 -3.51
C MET A 34 -3.07 -5.66 -2.82
N ASN A 35 -2.97 -4.51 -3.50
CA ASN A 35 -3.56 -3.26 -3.04
C ASN A 35 -4.89 -2.98 -3.76
N VAL A 36 -5.94 -2.68 -2.99
CA VAL A 36 -7.25 -2.26 -3.51
C VAL A 36 -7.63 -0.87 -3.00
N PRO A 37 -8.17 0.01 -3.85
CA PRO A 37 -8.60 1.33 -3.41
C PRO A 37 -9.88 1.21 -2.59
N VAL A 38 -9.88 1.67 -1.34
CA VAL A 38 -11.02 1.51 -0.41
C VAL A 38 -11.76 2.80 -0.09
N GLY A 39 -11.17 3.96 -0.42
CA GLY A 39 -11.86 5.23 -0.20
C GLY A 39 -10.95 6.43 -0.37
N TYR A 40 -11.36 7.54 0.24
CA TYR A 40 -10.61 8.79 0.27
C TYR A 40 -10.45 9.26 1.71
N SER A 41 -9.28 9.82 2.02
CA SER A 41 -9.02 10.52 3.27
C SER A 41 -8.41 11.88 2.92
N ASN A 42 -8.99 12.95 3.47
CA ASN A 42 -8.58 14.33 3.15
C ASN A 42 -8.55 14.62 1.64
N GLY A 43 -9.49 14.05 0.87
CA GLY A 43 -9.57 14.21 -0.59
C GLY A 43 -8.54 13.41 -1.41
N LEU A 44 -7.69 12.61 -0.75
CA LEU A 44 -6.68 11.78 -1.40
C LEU A 44 -7.06 10.29 -1.35
N PRO A 45 -6.71 9.48 -2.37
CA PRO A 45 -7.05 8.07 -2.40
C PRO A 45 -6.31 7.29 -1.31
N VAL A 46 -7.02 6.35 -0.67
CA VAL A 46 -6.47 5.41 0.32
C VAL A 46 -6.65 3.97 -0.17
N GLY A 47 -5.60 3.18 -0.05
CA GLY A 47 -5.58 1.75 -0.39
C GLY A 47 -5.58 0.85 0.85
N LEU A 48 -6.11 -0.36 0.68
CA LEU A 48 -5.98 -1.47 1.60
C LEU A 48 -5.08 -2.53 0.96
N MET A 49 -4.02 -2.93 1.66
CA MET A 49 -3.15 -4.03 1.25
C MET A 49 -3.64 -5.34 1.86
N ILE A 50 -3.88 -6.34 1.00
CA ILE A 50 -4.27 -7.69 1.37
C ILE A 50 -3.07 -8.59 1.09
N VAL A 51 -2.63 -9.34 2.09
CA VAL A 51 -1.50 -10.27 1.99
C VAL A 51 -2.01 -11.67 2.29
N GLY A 52 -1.70 -12.61 1.41
CA GLY A 52 -2.07 -14.03 1.58
C GLY A 52 -0.85 -14.91 1.80
N SER A 53 -1.11 -16.19 2.03
CA SER A 53 -0.06 -17.20 2.12
C SER A 53 0.56 -17.44 0.73
N TYR A 54 1.72 -18.09 0.70
CA TYR A 54 2.35 -18.50 -0.55
C TYR A 54 1.39 -19.25 -1.49
N PHE A 55 1.38 -18.84 -2.76
CA PHE A 55 0.58 -19.45 -3.83
C PHE A 55 -0.95 -19.37 -3.63
N GLU A 56 -1.43 -18.45 -2.80
CA GLU A 56 -2.86 -18.20 -2.57
C GLU A 56 -3.36 -16.92 -3.28
N GLU A 57 -2.81 -16.58 -4.44
CA GLU A 57 -3.22 -15.42 -5.23
C GLU A 57 -4.71 -15.45 -5.59
N ASP A 58 -5.27 -16.65 -5.79
CA ASP A 58 -6.68 -16.84 -6.10
C ASP A 58 -7.59 -16.32 -4.96
N LYS A 59 -7.21 -16.53 -3.70
CA LYS A 59 -7.95 -16.03 -2.53
C LYS A 59 -7.88 -14.52 -2.45
N ILE A 60 -6.68 -13.95 -2.64
CA ILE A 60 -6.49 -12.50 -2.58
C ILE A 60 -7.27 -11.81 -3.71
N LEU A 61 -7.23 -12.35 -4.93
CA LEU A 61 -7.97 -11.82 -6.07
C LEU A 61 -9.49 -11.90 -5.87
N LYS A 62 -10.00 -12.98 -5.24
CA LYS A 62 -11.42 -13.08 -4.88
C LYS A 62 -11.81 -11.98 -3.89
N ILE A 63 -11.00 -11.73 -2.87
CA ILE A 63 -11.24 -10.64 -1.90
C ILE A 63 -11.21 -9.29 -2.62
N ALA A 64 -10.22 -9.05 -3.48
CA ALA A 64 -10.10 -7.81 -4.24
C ALA A 64 -11.32 -7.55 -5.15
N ASN A 65 -11.82 -8.57 -5.84
CA ASN A 65 -13.03 -8.49 -6.65
C ASN A 65 -14.30 -8.19 -5.83
N VAL A 66 -14.37 -8.62 -4.56
CA VAL A 66 -15.48 -8.21 -3.66
C VAL A 66 -15.43 -6.70 -3.40
N PHE A 67 -14.25 -6.15 -3.09
CA PHE A 67 -14.08 -4.70 -2.90
C PHE A 67 -14.38 -3.91 -4.17
N GLU A 68 -13.97 -4.41 -5.35
CA GLU A 68 -14.29 -3.76 -6.63
C GLU A 68 -15.80 -3.73 -6.89
N ARG A 69 -16.51 -4.81 -6.59
CA ARG A 69 -17.98 -4.89 -6.76
C ARG A 69 -18.73 -4.01 -5.77
N MET A 70 -18.26 -3.86 -4.54
CA MET A 70 -18.86 -2.95 -3.55
C MET A 70 -18.71 -1.47 -3.92
N LYS A 71 -17.76 -1.14 -4.80
CA LYS A 71 -17.51 0.23 -5.27
C LYS A 71 -18.35 0.64 -6.48
N LYS A 72 -19.04 -0.30 -7.12
CA LYS A 72 -20.04 -0.02 -8.16
C LYS A 72 -21.40 0.22 -7.53
#